data_AF-I8A0I4-F1
#
_entry.id   AF-I8A0I4-F1
#
_cell.length_a   1.000
_cell.length_b   1.000
_cell.length_c   1.000
_cell.angle_alpha   90.00
_cell.angle_beta   90.00
_cell.angle_gamma   90.00
#
_symmetry.space_group_name_H-M   'P 1'
#
loop_
_entity.id
_entity.type
_entity.pdbx_description
1 polymer ?
#
loop_
_entity_poly.entity_id
_entity_poly.type
_entity_poly.pdbx_seq_one_letter_code
_entity_poly.pdbx_strand_id
1 'polypeptide(L)'
;MFFVAANYISTDTWKQEGYSSRKAMKYDMYSRATCMHHISGETDNTVLLQSALLLGFYHSEVDLHMKPWYWTGTAISLCQIMGLHRCPSSAWSDSSIPERQQRLWRRLWWSCFFRDRWLSLTMGRPLRIDLRDCDTVMPSSVDMLSDMTGLPEAVASAYIPTDLPRLADCWVTMIHLSKLLGDVLSLSYRPLGPHPSLQQVEATETEILLFQFPDNSDADRSRLATFYMYHLQLHYQALLITFYRPYITKVPEGLPVAQQQAWRSQIRNKMDAAALQTNSIVDNLAREKLLEFGGPMTPPLLVPAMQVHLLNCKSSDGFIRRLGLNKLELCMMILEQMQHTYPSASIFRGIFLGAIRQVFPDYMVQPSKPGTAAPEYPILQDAPLDDPAASMVISDDVIGALMDEASTYNFWETFSWM
;
A
#
# COMPACT_ATOMS: atom_id res chain seq x y z
N MET A 1 -2.85 -19.47 -3.78
CA MET A 1 -3.52 -18.87 -4.95
C MET A 1 -4.99 -18.53 -4.67
N PHE A 2 -5.87 -19.48 -4.36
CA PHE A 2 -7.31 -19.21 -4.16
C PHE A 2 -7.63 -18.12 -3.13
N PHE A 3 -6.89 -18.06 -2.02
CA PHE A 3 -7.00 -16.97 -1.05
C PHE A 3 -6.87 -15.57 -1.70
N VAL A 4 -5.84 -15.36 -2.53
CA VAL A 4 -5.61 -14.05 -3.17
C VAL A 4 -6.64 -13.81 -4.29
N ALA A 5 -6.99 -14.85 -5.05
CA ALA A 5 -8.00 -14.77 -6.11
C ALA A 5 -9.39 -14.38 -5.57
N ALA A 6 -9.74 -14.80 -4.33
CA ALA A 6 -11.01 -14.47 -3.70
C ALA A 6 -11.27 -12.95 -3.52
N ASN A 7 -10.24 -12.10 -3.67
CA ASN A 7 -10.44 -10.65 -3.70
C ASN A 7 -11.15 -10.17 -4.98
N TYR A 8 -10.99 -10.90 -6.09
CA TYR A 8 -11.37 -10.46 -7.43
C TYR A 8 -12.52 -11.25 -8.05
N ILE A 9 -12.98 -12.31 -7.38
CA ILE A 9 -14.14 -13.09 -7.86
C ILE A 9 -15.44 -12.30 -7.74
N SER A 10 -16.35 -12.58 -8.68
CA SER A 10 -17.69 -11.98 -8.71
C SER A 10 -18.53 -12.44 -7.51
N THR A 11 -19.59 -11.70 -7.25
CA THR A 11 -20.58 -12.04 -6.22
C THR A 11 -21.25 -13.38 -6.46
N ASP A 12 -21.48 -13.74 -7.73
CA ASP A 12 -22.15 -14.99 -8.09
C ASP A 12 -21.26 -16.20 -7.80
N THR A 13 -19.96 -16.09 -8.03
CA THR A 13 -19.01 -17.19 -7.82
C THR A 13 -18.96 -17.64 -6.36
N TRP A 14 -18.73 -16.73 -5.40
CA TRP A 14 -18.64 -17.17 -4.00
C TRP A 14 -20.00 -17.60 -3.41
N LYS A 15 -21.12 -17.10 -3.95
CA LYS A 15 -22.46 -17.58 -3.56
C LYS A 15 -22.71 -19.00 -4.04
N GLN A 16 -22.31 -19.33 -5.28
CA GLN A 16 -22.41 -20.69 -5.82
C GLN A 16 -21.56 -21.68 -5.02
N GLU A 17 -20.40 -21.25 -4.53
CA GLU A 17 -19.55 -22.03 -3.62
C GLU A 17 -20.11 -22.16 -2.18
N GLY A 18 -21.30 -21.58 -1.91
CA GLY A 18 -21.99 -21.70 -0.62
C GLY A 18 -21.50 -20.76 0.48
N TYR A 19 -20.71 -19.74 0.16
CA TYR A 19 -20.25 -18.76 1.14
C TYR A 19 -21.29 -17.66 1.38
N SER A 20 -21.37 -17.16 2.62
CA SER A 20 -22.26 -16.05 3.00
C SER A 20 -21.72 -14.68 2.58
N SER A 21 -20.39 -14.55 2.42
CA SER A 21 -19.73 -13.33 1.97
C SER A 21 -18.34 -13.62 1.39
N ARG A 22 -17.81 -12.66 0.62
CA ARG A 22 -16.41 -12.68 0.19
C ARG A 22 -15.43 -12.76 1.36
N LYS A 23 -15.72 -12.06 2.48
CA LYS A 23 -14.89 -12.10 3.70
C LYS A 23 -14.84 -13.52 4.28
N ALA A 24 -15.96 -14.22 4.34
CA ALA A 24 -16.04 -15.61 4.80
C ALA A 24 -15.22 -16.56 3.91
N MET A 25 -15.36 -16.47 2.58
CA MET A 25 -14.56 -17.28 1.66
C MET A 25 -13.05 -17.00 1.81
N LYS A 26 -12.67 -15.73 1.93
CA LYS A 26 -11.26 -15.34 2.14
C LYS A 26 -10.69 -15.94 3.43
N TYR A 27 -11.45 -15.89 4.53
CA TYR A 27 -11.05 -16.47 5.80
C TYR A 27 -10.81 -17.98 5.68
N ASP A 28 -11.73 -18.72 5.07
CA ASP A 28 -11.61 -20.15 4.84
C ASP A 28 -10.37 -20.50 4.00
N MET A 29 -10.21 -19.81 2.87
CA MET A 29 -9.09 -20.06 1.95
C MET A 29 -7.75 -19.69 2.58
N TYR A 30 -7.71 -18.63 3.39
CA TYR A 30 -6.54 -18.27 4.18
C TYR A 30 -6.21 -19.35 5.22
N SER A 31 -7.19 -19.74 6.05
CA SER A 31 -7.02 -20.75 7.10
C SER A 31 -6.52 -22.08 6.54
N ARG A 32 -7.09 -22.54 5.42
CA ARG A 32 -6.63 -23.75 4.72
C ARG A 32 -5.20 -23.59 4.20
N ALA A 33 -4.87 -22.47 3.56
CA ALA A 33 -3.54 -22.22 3.04
C ALA A 33 -2.48 -22.10 4.15
N THR A 34 -2.80 -21.48 5.28
CA THR A 34 -1.94 -21.42 6.47
C THR A 34 -1.73 -22.80 7.09
N CYS A 35 -2.79 -23.60 7.20
CA CYS A 35 -2.69 -24.99 7.67
C CYS A 35 -1.76 -25.81 6.77
N MET A 36 -1.92 -25.72 5.45
CA MET A 36 -1.03 -26.40 4.51
C MET A 36 0.41 -25.90 4.65
N HIS A 37 0.63 -24.60 4.75
CA HIS A 37 1.99 -24.05 4.90
C HIS A 37 2.72 -24.62 6.12
N HIS A 38 2.03 -24.84 7.25
CA HIS A 38 2.66 -25.33 8.47
C HIS A 38 2.67 -26.86 8.62
N ILE A 39 1.67 -27.58 8.07
CA ILE A 39 1.40 -28.99 8.41
C ILE A 39 1.56 -29.92 7.21
N SER A 40 1.57 -29.42 5.96
CA SER A 40 1.59 -30.28 4.76
C SER A 40 2.87 -31.12 4.60
N GLY A 41 3.94 -30.81 5.33
CA GLY A 41 5.25 -31.42 5.12
C GLY A 41 5.95 -30.93 3.84
N GLU A 42 5.51 -29.82 3.25
CA GLU A 42 6.17 -29.19 2.11
C GLU A 42 7.63 -28.84 2.45
N THR A 43 8.55 -29.22 1.54
CA THR A 43 9.99 -29.06 1.70
C THR A 43 10.62 -28.14 0.66
N ASP A 44 9.91 -27.81 -0.42
CA ASP A 44 10.40 -26.85 -1.41
C ASP A 44 10.29 -25.43 -0.85
N ASN A 45 11.46 -24.86 -0.52
CA ASN A 45 11.56 -23.49 -0.01
C ASN A 45 10.98 -22.44 -0.98
N THR A 46 10.97 -22.70 -2.29
CA THR A 46 10.34 -21.80 -3.27
C THR A 46 8.82 -21.78 -3.09
N VAL A 47 8.20 -22.95 -2.89
CA VAL A 47 6.74 -23.07 -2.64
C VAL A 47 6.37 -22.46 -1.29
N LEU A 48 7.17 -22.70 -0.25
CA LEU A 48 7.00 -22.07 1.06
C LEU A 48 7.14 -20.54 0.97
N LEU A 49 8.11 -20.05 0.22
CA LEU A 49 8.33 -18.62 -0.01
C LEU A 49 7.14 -17.99 -0.75
N GLN A 50 6.71 -18.58 -1.86
CA GLN A 50 5.56 -18.12 -2.63
C GLN A 50 4.29 -18.09 -1.79
N SER A 51 4.03 -19.16 -1.03
CA SER A 51 2.85 -19.24 -0.17
C SER A 51 2.89 -18.21 0.96
N ALA A 52 4.02 -18.03 1.64
CA ALA A 52 4.20 -16.99 2.67
C ALA A 52 3.99 -15.58 2.09
N LEU A 53 4.57 -15.28 0.92
CA LEU A 53 4.38 -13.99 0.27
C LEU A 53 2.91 -13.71 -0.08
N LEU A 54 2.19 -14.71 -0.59
CA LEU A 54 0.76 -14.61 -0.90
C LEU A 54 -0.09 -14.48 0.38
N LEU A 55 0.21 -15.23 1.44
CA LEU A 55 -0.46 -15.12 2.74
C LEU A 55 -0.24 -13.75 3.39
N GLY A 56 0.86 -13.07 3.05
CA GLY A 56 1.11 -11.69 3.47
C GLY A 56 0.08 -10.67 3.00
N PHE A 57 -0.81 -11.00 2.06
CA PHE A 57 -1.90 -10.09 1.67
C PHE A 57 -3.14 -10.20 2.57
N TYR A 58 -3.17 -11.14 3.53
CA TYR A 58 -4.29 -11.31 4.44
C TYR A 58 -4.30 -10.24 5.53
N HIS A 59 -5.41 -9.51 5.59
CA HIS A 59 -5.71 -8.54 6.63
C HIS A 59 -7.01 -8.97 7.31
N SER A 60 -7.07 -8.89 8.64
CA SER A 60 -8.27 -9.21 9.40
C SER A 60 -8.40 -8.27 10.59
N GLU A 61 -9.63 -7.82 10.82
CA GLU A 61 -9.98 -7.00 11.98
C GLU A 61 -9.71 -7.75 13.31
N VAL A 62 -9.83 -9.08 13.29
CA VAL A 62 -9.65 -9.95 14.47
C VAL A 62 -8.19 -10.07 14.90
N ASP A 63 -7.23 -9.88 13.99
CA ASP A 63 -5.80 -10.04 14.28
C ASP A 63 -5.05 -8.72 14.37
N LEU A 64 -5.77 -7.61 14.51
CA LEU A 64 -5.22 -6.26 14.56
C LEU A 64 -4.27 -5.96 13.39
N HIS A 65 -4.47 -6.62 12.24
CA HIS A 65 -3.68 -6.43 11.03
C HIS A 65 -2.21 -6.84 11.19
N MET A 66 -1.92 -7.78 12.10
CA MET A 66 -0.56 -8.27 12.36
C MET A 66 -0.07 -9.28 11.31
N LYS A 67 -0.99 -9.98 10.63
CA LYS A 67 -0.65 -11.07 9.70
C LYS A 67 0.17 -10.66 8.47
N PRO A 68 -0.08 -9.51 7.80
CA PRO A 68 0.76 -9.05 6.70
C PRO A 68 2.23 -8.95 7.13
N TRP A 69 2.49 -8.35 8.29
CA TRP A 69 3.85 -8.22 8.82
C TRP A 69 4.48 -9.57 9.13
N TYR A 70 3.74 -10.47 9.77
CA TYR A 70 4.23 -11.81 10.09
C TYR A 70 4.65 -12.58 8.83
N TRP A 71 3.73 -12.71 7.87
CA TRP A 71 3.95 -13.51 6.66
C TRP A 71 5.01 -12.92 5.73
N THR A 72 5.05 -11.59 5.58
CA THR A 72 6.17 -10.94 4.87
C THR A 72 7.51 -11.20 5.58
N GLY A 73 7.52 -11.31 6.91
CA GLY A 73 8.72 -11.66 7.67
C GLY A 73 9.19 -13.07 7.36
N THR A 74 8.28 -14.04 7.40
CA THR A 74 8.55 -15.42 7.01
C THR A 74 9.09 -15.50 5.57
N ALA A 75 8.48 -14.78 4.64
CA ALA A 75 8.94 -14.74 3.25
C ALA A 75 10.36 -14.14 3.12
N ILE A 76 10.66 -13.04 3.84
CA ILE A 76 12.01 -12.46 3.85
C ILE A 76 13.03 -13.43 4.45
N SER A 77 12.70 -14.10 5.54
CA SER A 77 13.57 -15.11 6.16
C SER A 77 13.83 -16.28 5.21
N LEU A 78 12.81 -16.77 4.50
CA LEU A 78 12.98 -17.82 3.48
C LEU A 78 13.88 -17.36 2.33
N CYS A 79 13.71 -16.14 1.81
CA CYS A 79 14.62 -15.55 0.83
C CYS A 79 16.07 -15.53 1.34
N GLN A 80 16.28 -15.16 2.61
CA GLN A 80 17.62 -15.09 3.20
C GLN A 80 18.24 -16.48 3.40
N ILE A 81 17.47 -17.46 3.87
CA ILE A 81 17.88 -18.87 3.99
C ILE A 81 18.31 -19.44 2.63
N MET A 82 17.54 -19.12 1.58
CA MET A 82 17.84 -19.52 0.20
C MET A 82 18.99 -18.72 -0.44
N GLY A 83 19.51 -17.69 0.22
CA GLY A 83 20.58 -16.85 -0.32
C GLY A 83 20.13 -15.84 -1.39
N LEU A 84 18.82 -15.64 -1.61
CA LEU A 84 18.28 -14.82 -2.71
C LEU A 84 18.57 -13.31 -2.60
N HIS A 85 19.14 -12.88 -1.47
CA HIS A 85 19.60 -11.51 -1.24
C HIS A 85 21.02 -11.28 -1.76
N ARG A 86 21.78 -12.36 -2.01
CA ARG A 86 23.19 -12.34 -2.44
C ARG A 86 23.40 -13.02 -3.80
N CYS A 87 22.80 -12.47 -4.84
CA CYS A 87 22.83 -13.06 -6.18
C CYS A 87 23.31 -12.05 -7.25
N PRO A 88 24.62 -11.76 -7.31
CA PRO A 88 25.19 -10.87 -8.32
C PRO A 88 25.14 -11.50 -9.72
N SER A 89 25.31 -10.71 -10.78
CA SER A 89 25.24 -11.19 -12.16
C SER A 89 26.17 -12.38 -12.45
N SER A 90 27.36 -12.41 -11.85
CA SER A 90 28.34 -13.50 -12.00
C SER A 90 27.94 -14.79 -11.31
N ALA A 91 27.21 -14.73 -10.18
CA ALA A 91 26.76 -15.93 -9.49
C ALA A 91 25.75 -16.72 -10.32
N TRP A 92 24.99 -16.03 -11.18
CA TRP A 92 24.01 -16.64 -12.06
C TRP A 92 24.61 -17.29 -13.30
N SER A 93 25.63 -16.66 -13.90
CA SER A 93 26.29 -17.17 -15.11
C SER A 93 27.03 -18.48 -14.87
N ASP A 94 27.57 -18.66 -13.66
CA ASP A 94 28.37 -19.83 -13.30
C ASP A 94 27.54 -20.91 -12.58
N SER A 95 26.22 -20.67 -12.42
CA SER A 95 25.33 -21.61 -11.72
C SER A 95 24.76 -22.68 -12.64
N SER A 96 24.55 -23.88 -12.10
CA SER A 96 23.75 -24.94 -12.73
C SER A 96 22.23 -24.68 -12.67
N ILE A 97 21.81 -23.53 -12.13
CA ILE A 97 20.40 -23.19 -11.92
C ILE A 97 19.79 -22.73 -13.24
N PRO A 98 18.67 -23.31 -13.71
CA PRO A 98 18.01 -22.89 -14.94
C PRO A 98 17.62 -21.41 -14.92
N GLU A 99 17.83 -20.69 -16.03
CA GLU A 99 17.58 -19.23 -16.12
C GLU A 99 16.16 -18.83 -15.68
N ARG A 100 15.15 -19.64 -16.03
CA ARG A 100 13.75 -19.44 -15.58
C ARG A 100 13.63 -19.38 -14.05
N GLN A 101 14.34 -20.28 -13.36
CA GLN A 101 14.35 -20.33 -11.90
C GLN A 101 15.04 -19.10 -11.31
N GLN A 102 16.14 -18.65 -11.92
CA GLN A 102 16.86 -17.46 -11.50
C GLN A 102 15.98 -16.21 -11.55
N ARG A 103 15.25 -16.03 -12.66
CA ARG A 103 14.31 -14.93 -12.87
C ARG A 103 13.14 -14.97 -11.89
N LEU A 104 12.62 -16.17 -11.58
CA LEU A 104 11.61 -16.36 -10.53
C LEU A 104 12.13 -15.93 -9.16
N TRP A 105 13.31 -16.39 -8.76
CA TRP A 105 13.91 -16.04 -7.47
C TRP A 105 14.21 -14.55 -7.34
N ARG A 106 14.68 -13.91 -8.41
CA ARG A 106 14.86 -12.44 -8.46
C ARG A 106 13.53 -11.71 -8.24
N ARG A 107 12.44 -12.15 -8.89
CA ARG A 107 11.11 -11.58 -8.64
C ARG A 107 10.62 -11.77 -7.22
N LEU A 108 10.84 -12.96 -6.63
CA LEU A 108 10.44 -13.22 -5.24
C LEU A 108 11.21 -12.33 -4.27
N TRP A 109 12.53 -12.20 -4.43
CA TRP A 109 13.35 -11.29 -3.63
C TRP A 109 12.85 -9.85 -3.70
N TRP A 110 12.71 -9.30 -4.91
CA TRP A 110 12.29 -7.90 -5.07
C TRP A 110 10.82 -7.66 -4.70
N SER A 111 9.96 -8.68 -4.80
CA SER A 111 8.60 -8.61 -4.26
C SER A 111 8.59 -8.55 -2.73
N CYS A 112 9.43 -9.34 -2.06
CA CYS A 112 9.63 -9.24 -0.61
C CYS A 112 10.19 -7.87 -0.20
N PHE A 113 11.16 -7.35 -0.96
CA PHE A 113 11.71 -5.99 -0.77
C PHE A 113 10.62 -4.92 -0.86
N PHE A 114 9.82 -4.93 -1.93
CA PHE A 114 8.68 -4.03 -2.07
C PHE A 114 7.76 -4.10 -0.84
N ARG A 115 7.36 -5.32 -0.44
CA ARG A 115 6.47 -5.50 0.71
C ARG A 115 7.08 -4.99 2.02
N ASP A 116 8.37 -5.19 2.25
CA ASP A 116 9.08 -4.66 3.43
C ASP A 116 8.94 -3.13 3.52
N ARG A 117 9.28 -2.41 2.45
CA ARG A 117 9.26 -0.94 2.44
C ARG A 117 7.88 -0.36 2.70
N TRP A 118 6.87 -0.84 1.99
CA TRP A 118 5.52 -0.29 2.09
C TRP A 118 4.77 -0.72 3.35
N LEU A 119 5.00 -1.94 3.85
CA LEU A 119 4.45 -2.34 5.14
C LEU A 119 5.13 -1.61 6.30
N SER A 120 6.44 -1.39 6.25
CA SER A 120 7.14 -0.58 7.25
C SER A 120 6.58 0.83 7.35
N LEU A 121 6.33 1.50 6.22
CA LEU A 121 5.66 2.80 6.19
C LEU A 121 4.24 2.71 6.78
N THR A 122 3.46 1.72 6.34
CA THR A 122 2.05 1.56 6.72
C THR A 122 1.86 1.16 8.18
N MET A 123 2.85 0.50 8.79
CA MET A 123 2.73 -0.04 10.15
C MET A 123 3.68 0.65 11.13
N GLY A 124 4.45 1.65 10.69
CA GLY A 124 5.49 2.30 11.50
C GLY A 124 6.56 1.34 12.01
N ARG A 125 6.93 0.33 11.22
CA ARG A 125 7.87 -0.73 11.65
C ARG A 125 9.25 -0.56 11.03
N PRO A 126 10.33 -0.98 11.72
CA PRO A 126 11.68 -0.96 11.14
C PRO A 126 11.78 -1.80 9.88
N LEU A 127 12.61 -1.39 8.92
CA LEU A 127 12.92 -2.17 7.73
C LEU A 127 13.63 -3.48 8.11
N ARG A 128 13.23 -4.61 7.51
CA ARG A 128 13.91 -5.90 7.72
C ARG A 128 15.06 -6.15 6.73
N ILE A 129 14.98 -5.54 5.55
CA ILE A 129 16.00 -5.69 4.52
C ILE A 129 16.92 -4.46 4.53
N ASP A 130 18.19 -4.66 4.87
CA ASP A 130 19.23 -3.66 4.64
C ASP A 130 19.90 -3.93 3.29
N LEU A 131 19.80 -2.97 2.36
CA LEU A 131 20.40 -3.13 1.03
C LEU A 131 21.94 -3.19 1.08
N ARG A 132 22.57 -2.74 2.17
CA ARG A 132 24.03 -2.84 2.34
C ARG A 132 24.52 -4.28 2.50
N ASP A 133 23.63 -5.20 2.89
CA ASP A 133 23.92 -6.62 3.03
C ASP A 133 23.60 -7.45 1.77
N CYS A 134 23.14 -6.78 0.70
CA CYS A 134 22.58 -7.39 -0.49
C CYS A 134 23.34 -6.96 -1.76
N ASP A 135 23.52 -7.88 -2.71
CA ASP A 135 24.14 -7.62 -4.02
C ASP A 135 23.32 -8.19 -5.20
N THR A 136 22.07 -8.58 -4.93
CA THR A 136 21.16 -9.10 -5.95
C THR A 136 20.83 -8.05 -7.00
N VAL A 137 20.97 -8.43 -8.26
CA VAL A 137 20.72 -7.55 -9.41
C VAL A 137 19.28 -7.04 -9.42
N MET A 138 19.11 -5.76 -9.75
CA MET A 138 17.79 -5.15 -9.96
C MET A 138 16.97 -5.94 -10.99
N PRO A 139 15.66 -6.06 -10.81
CA PRO A 139 14.83 -6.79 -11.75
C PRO A 139 14.57 -5.95 -13.01
N SER A 140 14.24 -6.65 -14.09
CA SER A 140 13.84 -6.10 -15.39
C SER A 140 12.49 -6.69 -15.81
N SER A 141 11.86 -6.11 -16.83
CA SER A 141 10.59 -6.63 -17.34
C SER A 141 10.72 -8.05 -17.91
N VAL A 142 11.90 -8.42 -18.42
CA VAL A 142 12.21 -9.78 -18.90
C VAL A 142 12.04 -10.84 -17.82
N ASP A 143 12.31 -10.50 -16.55
CA ASP A 143 12.15 -11.43 -15.42
C ASP A 143 10.71 -11.92 -15.28
N MET A 144 9.72 -11.11 -15.67
CA MET A 144 8.30 -11.51 -15.69
C MET A 144 7.84 -12.05 -17.04
N LEU A 145 8.22 -11.40 -18.14
CA LEU A 145 7.76 -11.77 -19.48
C LEU A 145 8.17 -13.19 -19.88
N SER A 146 9.32 -13.64 -19.40
CA SER A 146 9.83 -14.95 -19.77
C SER A 146 9.01 -16.14 -19.24
N ASP A 147 8.22 -15.97 -18.17
CA ASP A 147 7.30 -17.01 -17.70
C ASP A 147 6.22 -17.34 -18.73
N MET A 148 5.90 -16.40 -19.62
CA MET A 148 4.87 -16.57 -20.64
C MET A 148 5.37 -17.30 -21.89
N THR A 149 6.68 -17.52 -21.98
CA THR A 149 7.28 -18.20 -23.13
C THR A 149 6.87 -19.67 -23.18
N GLY A 150 6.33 -20.09 -24.33
CA GLY A 150 5.87 -21.46 -24.56
C GLY A 150 4.47 -21.76 -24.04
N LEU A 151 3.70 -20.77 -23.58
CA LEU A 151 2.28 -20.95 -23.29
C LEU A 151 1.49 -21.21 -24.59
N PRO A 152 0.51 -22.13 -24.59
CA PRO A 152 -0.41 -22.27 -25.70
C PRO A 152 -1.15 -20.96 -25.97
N GLU A 153 -1.32 -20.59 -27.23
CA GLU A 153 -1.96 -19.33 -27.63
C GLU A 153 -3.34 -19.15 -27.01
N ALA A 154 -4.16 -20.20 -27.00
CA ALA A 154 -5.49 -20.19 -26.37
C ALA A 154 -5.44 -19.83 -24.87
N VAL A 155 -4.41 -20.28 -24.14
CA VAL A 155 -4.22 -19.94 -22.72
C VAL A 155 -3.73 -18.50 -22.57
N ALA A 156 -2.79 -18.09 -23.41
CA ALA A 156 -2.26 -16.73 -23.41
C ALA A 156 -3.37 -15.71 -23.68
N SER A 157 -4.18 -15.90 -24.73
CA SER A 157 -5.30 -15.02 -25.08
C SER A 157 -6.41 -14.99 -24.03
N ALA A 158 -6.59 -16.06 -23.26
CA ALA A 158 -7.64 -16.14 -22.25
C ALA A 158 -7.26 -15.47 -20.91
N TYR A 159 -5.98 -15.56 -20.51
CA TYR A 159 -5.57 -15.21 -19.14
C TYR A 159 -4.48 -14.16 -19.05
N ILE A 160 -3.74 -13.88 -20.13
CA ILE A 160 -2.61 -12.97 -20.10
C ILE A 160 -3.02 -11.61 -20.69
N PRO A 161 -2.90 -10.51 -19.92
CA PRO A 161 -3.20 -9.18 -20.44
C PRO A 161 -2.30 -8.82 -21.64
N THR A 162 -2.89 -8.21 -22.67
CA THR A 162 -2.15 -7.71 -23.84
C THR A 162 -1.07 -6.70 -23.46
N ASP A 163 -1.31 -5.91 -22.42
CA ASP A 163 -0.37 -4.91 -21.87
C ASP A 163 0.66 -5.49 -20.89
N LEU A 164 0.84 -6.82 -20.81
CA LEU A 164 1.80 -7.43 -19.88
C LEU A 164 3.20 -6.79 -19.92
N PRO A 165 3.79 -6.43 -21.08
CA PRO A 165 5.07 -5.71 -21.12
C PRO A 165 5.04 -4.40 -20.32
N ARG A 166 3.98 -3.60 -20.46
CA ARG A 166 3.82 -2.35 -19.70
C ARG A 166 3.62 -2.60 -18.21
N LEU A 167 2.86 -3.64 -17.86
CA LEU A 167 2.66 -4.04 -16.45
C LEU A 167 3.99 -4.50 -15.83
N ALA A 168 4.87 -5.13 -16.63
CA ALA A 168 6.21 -5.51 -16.21
C ALA A 168 7.08 -4.30 -15.92
N ASP A 169 7.06 -3.30 -16.80
CA ASP A 169 7.77 -2.05 -16.59
C ASP A 169 7.22 -1.30 -15.36
N CYS A 170 5.89 -1.26 -15.18
CA CYS A 170 5.27 -0.68 -13.98
C CYS A 170 5.75 -1.36 -12.70
N TRP A 171 5.85 -2.70 -12.69
CA TRP A 171 6.37 -3.43 -11.53
C TRP A 171 7.85 -3.09 -11.26
N VAL A 172 8.69 -3.04 -12.30
CA VAL A 172 10.10 -2.62 -12.16
C VAL A 172 10.19 -1.19 -11.62
N THR A 173 9.41 -0.25 -12.15
CA THR A 173 9.38 1.14 -11.65
C THR A 173 8.92 1.20 -10.19
N MET A 174 7.96 0.36 -9.79
CA MET A 174 7.51 0.26 -8.39
C MET A 174 8.63 -0.24 -7.46
N ILE A 175 9.53 -1.11 -7.91
CA ILE A 175 10.72 -1.52 -7.14
C ILE A 175 11.69 -0.33 -6.96
N HIS A 176 11.94 0.45 -8.01
CA HIS A 176 12.78 1.65 -7.93
C HIS A 176 12.21 2.68 -6.95
N LEU A 177 10.89 2.92 -7.01
CA LEU A 177 10.21 3.81 -6.08
C LEU A 177 10.32 3.33 -4.63
N SER A 178 10.26 2.03 -4.42
CA SER A 178 10.40 1.42 -3.09
C SER A 178 11.81 1.57 -2.53
N LYS A 179 12.82 1.64 -3.39
CA LYS A 179 14.20 1.95 -2.97
C LYS A 179 14.29 3.37 -2.41
N LEU A 180 13.77 4.36 -3.15
CA LEU A 180 13.67 5.74 -2.67
C LEU A 180 12.92 5.83 -1.33
N LEU A 181 11.81 5.09 -1.18
CA LEU A 181 11.11 5.00 0.10
C LEU A 181 12.01 4.46 1.22
N GLY A 182 12.79 3.40 0.96
CA GLY A 182 13.73 2.86 1.93
C GLY A 182 14.80 3.86 2.37
N ASP A 183 15.26 4.70 1.44
CA ASP A 183 16.25 5.76 1.71
C ASP A 183 15.62 6.87 2.55
N VAL A 184 14.40 7.31 2.22
CA VAL A 184 13.62 8.28 3.01
C VAL A 184 13.37 7.78 4.44
N LEU A 185 12.93 6.53 4.59
CA LEU A 185 12.70 5.92 5.90
C LEU A 185 14.00 5.83 6.71
N SER A 186 15.12 5.52 6.06
CA SER A 186 16.42 5.47 6.72
C SER A 186 16.95 6.85 7.11
N LEU A 187 16.67 7.88 6.33
CA LEU A 187 17.14 9.24 6.54
C LEU A 187 16.38 9.95 7.67
N SER A 188 15.06 9.85 7.71
CA SER A 188 14.22 10.75 8.52
C SER A 188 13.41 10.07 9.62
N TYR A 189 13.36 8.73 9.63
CA TYR A 189 12.45 7.96 10.48
C TYR A 189 13.13 6.97 11.43
N ARG A 190 14.46 7.07 11.58
CA ARG A 190 15.19 6.33 12.61
C ARG A 190 15.14 7.11 13.94
N PRO A 191 14.60 6.56 15.04
CA PRO A 191 14.44 7.30 16.30
C PRO A 191 15.73 7.88 16.86
N LEU A 192 16.84 7.16 16.71
CA LEU A 192 18.19 7.56 17.13
C LEU A 192 19.11 7.79 15.91
N GLY A 193 18.53 8.07 14.74
CA GLY A 193 19.29 8.42 13.55
C GLY A 193 19.93 9.81 13.68
N PRO A 194 21.01 10.08 12.94
CA PRO A 194 21.54 11.44 12.84
C PRO A 194 20.48 12.37 12.25
N HIS A 195 20.51 13.65 12.65
CA HIS A 195 19.70 14.65 11.98
C HIS A 195 20.19 14.81 10.54
N PRO A 196 19.29 14.82 9.54
CA PRO A 196 19.70 14.97 8.16
C PRO A 196 20.20 16.39 7.90
N SER A 197 21.34 16.51 7.23
CA SER A 197 21.85 17.82 6.79
C SER A 197 21.00 18.37 5.64
N LEU A 198 20.97 19.69 5.49
CA LEU A 198 20.25 20.34 4.38
C LEU A 198 20.64 19.75 3.01
N GLN A 199 21.93 19.49 2.80
CA GLN A 199 22.43 18.88 1.56
C GLN A 199 21.86 17.46 1.33
N GLN A 200 21.76 16.63 2.37
CA GLN A 200 21.17 15.29 2.26
C GLN A 200 19.69 15.37 1.91
N VAL A 201 18.96 16.31 2.51
CA VAL A 201 17.54 16.54 2.23
C VAL A 201 17.35 17.00 0.78
N GLU A 202 18.11 17.99 0.32
CA GLU A 202 18.05 18.50 -1.06
C GLU A 202 18.44 17.45 -2.10
N ALA A 203 19.46 16.63 -1.82
CA ALA A 203 19.87 15.55 -2.71
C ALA A 203 18.79 14.47 -2.83
N THR A 204 18.20 14.06 -1.71
CA THR A 204 17.09 13.08 -1.68
C THR A 204 15.86 13.63 -2.39
N GLU A 205 15.51 14.90 -2.15
CA GLU A 205 14.42 15.56 -2.85
C GLU A 205 14.64 15.55 -4.37
N THR A 206 15.84 15.91 -4.81
CA THR A 206 16.20 15.95 -6.24
C THR A 206 16.05 14.57 -6.87
N GLU A 207 16.51 13.50 -6.21
CA GLU A 207 16.37 12.14 -6.70
C GLU A 207 14.90 11.72 -6.86
N ILE A 208 14.04 12.07 -5.90
CA ILE A 208 12.60 11.80 -5.96
C ILE A 208 11.94 12.60 -7.10
N LEU A 209 12.30 13.87 -7.29
CA LEU A 209 11.72 14.72 -8.32
C LEU A 209 12.19 14.36 -9.74
N LEU A 210 13.36 13.74 -9.88
CA LEU A 210 13.87 13.20 -11.13
C LEU A 210 13.29 11.83 -11.49
N PHE A 211 12.47 11.24 -10.61
CA PHE A 211 11.86 9.93 -10.84
C PHE A 211 10.98 9.94 -12.09
N GLN A 212 11.23 9.00 -12.99
CA GLN A 212 10.50 8.87 -14.25
C GLN A 212 9.49 7.73 -14.18
N PHE A 213 8.27 8.01 -14.63
CA PHE A 213 7.24 6.99 -14.84
C PHE A 213 7.41 6.36 -16.23
N PRO A 214 6.92 5.13 -16.44
CA PRO A 214 6.85 4.53 -17.76
C PRO A 214 6.09 5.42 -18.74
N ASP A 215 6.48 5.39 -20.02
CA ASP A 215 5.95 6.28 -21.04
C ASP A 215 4.42 6.29 -21.10
N ASN A 216 3.87 7.50 -21.13
CA ASN A 216 2.44 7.76 -21.00
C ASN A 216 1.73 7.93 -22.36
N SER A 217 2.45 7.65 -23.46
CA SER A 217 2.17 8.15 -24.82
C SER A 217 1.17 7.35 -25.65
N ASP A 218 0.61 6.25 -25.15
CA ASP A 218 -0.34 5.44 -25.91
C ASP A 218 -1.80 5.64 -25.48
N ALA A 219 -2.63 5.92 -26.49
CA ALA A 219 -4.08 6.05 -26.35
C ALA A 219 -4.81 4.71 -26.14
N ASP A 220 -4.16 3.58 -26.40
CA ASP A 220 -4.78 2.25 -26.49
C ASP A 220 -4.47 1.32 -25.30
N ARG A 221 -4.40 1.88 -24.08
CA ARG A 221 -4.12 1.08 -22.86
C ARG A 221 -5.37 0.39 -22.33
N SER A 222 -5.21 -0.85 -21.87
CA SER A 222 -6.27 -1.57 -21.16
C SER A 222 -6.58 -0.92 -19.80
N ARG A 223 -7.80 -1.17 -19.30
CA ARG A 223 -8.26 -0.72 -17.98
C ARG A 223 -7.31 -1.15 -16.84
N LEU A 224 -6.74 -2.35 -16.94
CA LEU A 224 -5.79 -2.87 -15.96
C LEU A 224 -4.47 -2.08 -16.00
N ALA A 225 -3.93 -1.80 -17.19
CA ALA A 225 -2.73 -1.00 -17.34
C ALA A 225 -2.95 0.44 -16.81
N THR A 226 -4.08 1.05 -17.16
CA THR A 226 -4.47 2.37 -16.65
C THR A 226 -4.55 2.41 -15.12
N PHE A 227 -5.15 1.38 -14.51
CA PHE A 227 -5.19 1.26 -13.06
C PHE A 227 -3.78 1.24 -12.45
N TYR A 228 -2.87 0.41 -12.95
CA TYR A 228 -1.52 0.30 -12.38
C TYR A 228 -0.69 1.57 -12.57
N MET A 229 -0.95 2.37 -13.60
CA MET A 229 -0.32 3.68 -13.77
C MET A 229 -0.79 4.67 -12.70
N TYR A 230 -2.11 4.77 -12.47
CA TYR A 230 -2.65 5.55 -11.37
C TYR A 230 -2.14 5.05 -10.01
N HIS A 231 -2.06 3.73 -9.84
CA HIS A 231 -1.58 3.13 -8.59
C HIS A 231 -0.09 3.41 -8.36
N LEU A 232 0.74 3.46 -9.41
CA LEU A 232 2.14 3.87 -9.33
C LEU A 232 2.26 5.36 -8.93
N GLN A 233 1.39 6.21 -9.48
CA GLN A 233 1.31 7.62 -9.09
C GLN A 233 0.87 7.78 -7.62
N LEU A 234 -0.07 6.98 -7.12
CA LEU A 234 -0.46 6.98 -5.70
C LEU A 234 0.72 6.66 -4.78
N HIS A 235 1.51 5.65 -5.13
CA HIS A 235 2.74 5.35 -4.37
C HIS A 235 3.70 6.55 -4.40
N TYR A 236 3.87 7.21 -5.54
CA TYR A 236 4.75 8.36 -5.64
C TYR A 236 4.28 9.54 -4.78
N GLN A 237 2.98 9.85 -4.77
CA GLN A 237 2.43 10.89 -3.90
C GLN A 237 2.57 10.52 -2.42
N ALA A 238 2.34 9.26 -2.06
CA ALA A 238 2.58 8.76 -0.70
C ALA A 238 4.05 8.93 -0.28
N LEU A 239 5.00 8.57 -1.15
CA LEU A 239 6.43 8.78 -0.93
C LEU A 239 6.77 10.26 -0.70
N LEU A 240 6.28 11.16 -1.56
CA LEU A 240 6.52 12.61 -1.43
C LEU A 240 6.02 13.14 -0.08
N ILE A 241 4.79 12.79 0.30
CA ILE A 241 4.22 13.19 1.59
C ILE A 241 5.07 12.63 2.74
N THR A 242 5.44 11.35 2.67
CA THR A 242 6.34 10.71 3.66
C THR A 242 7.68 11.42 3.77
N PHE A 243 8.27 11.84 2.64
CA PHE A 243 9.54 12.56 2.63
C PHE A 243 9.44 13.94 3.27
N TYR A 244 8.41 14.72 2.94
CA TYR A 244 8.28 16.08 3.44
C TYR A 244 7.80 16.19 4.90
N ARG A 245 7.00 15.23 5.37
CA ARG A 245 6.31 15.29 6.66
C ARG A 245 7.21 15.61 7.87
N PRO A 246 8.40 15.00 8.04
CA PRO A 246 9.27 15.31 9.18
C PRO A 246 9.69 16.79 9.21
N TYR A 247 9.78 17.43 8.04
CA TYR A 247 10.28 18.77 7.88
C TYR A 247 9.23 19.87 8.10
N ILE A 248 7.99 19.50 8.45
CA ILE A 248 6.99 20.44 8.96
C ILE A 248 7.43 20.99 10.32
N THR A 249 7.89 20.11 11.21
CA THR A 249 8.26 20.43 12.59
C THR A 249 9.77 20.51 12.76
N LYS A 250 10.51 19.53 12.22
CA LYS A 250 11.97 19.46 12.26
C LYS A 250 12.58 20.29 11.14
N VAL A 251 13.75 20.87 11.40
CA VAL A 251 14.50 21.63 10.41
C VAL A 251 15.79 20.86 10.10
N PRO A 252 16.22 20.77 8.83
CA PRO A 252 17.49 20.13 8.48
C PRO A 252 18.68 20.81 9.15
N GLU A 253 19.71 20.02 9.47
CA GLU A 253 20.95 20.56 10.04
C GLU A 253 21.65 21.47 9.01
N GLY A 254 22.08 22.64 9.47
CA GLY A 254 22.73 23.65 8.62
C GLY A 254 21.80 24.68 7.98
N LEU A 255 20.46 24.58 8.14
CA LEU A 255 19.55 25.60 7.61
C LEU A 255 19.60 26.90 8.45
N PRO A 256 19.90 28.07 7.85
CA PRO A 256 19.95 29.33 8.57
C PRO A 256 18.61 29.69 9.23
N VAL A 257 18.64 30.20 10.47
CA VAL A 257 17.43 30.58 11.23
C VAL A 257 16.50 31.51 10.45
N ALA A 258 17.07 32.47 9.72
CA ALA A 258 16.33 33.42 8.89
C ALA A 258 15.50 32.75 7.77
N GLN A 259 15.86 31.54 7.35
CA GLN A 259 15.20 30.80 6.27
C GLN A 259 14.22 29.74 6.78
N GLN A 260 14.20 29.42 8.08
CA GLN A 260 13.41 28.32 8.62
C GLN A 260 11.89 28.49 8.43
N GLN A 261 11.38 29.71 8.54
CA GLN A 261 9.97 29.98 8.34
C GLN A 261 9.56 29.79 6.87
N ALA A 262 10.37 30.31 5.93
CA ALA A 262 10.15 30.15 4.51
C ALA A 262 10.22 28.67 4.09
N TRP A 263 11.21 27.94 4.62
CA TRP A 263 11.35 26.49 4.44
C TRP A 263 10.09 25.74 4.89
N ARG A 264 9.63 25.95 6.13
CA ARG A 264 8.42 25.28 6.64
C ARG A 264 7.20 25.58 5.77
N SER A 265 7.04 26.81 5.30
CA SER A 265 5.95 27.17 4.38
C SER A 265 6.06 26.44 3.05
N GLN A 266 7.27 26.33 2.48
CA GLN A 266 7.51 25.62 1.23
C GLN A 266 7.24 24.12 1.37
N ILE A 267 7.66 23.50 2.48
CA ILE A 267 7.41 22.08 2.78
C ILE A 267 5.91 21.81 2.91
N ARG A 268 5.17 22.65 3.64
CA ARG A 268 3.70 22.52 3.74
C ARG A 268 3.04 22.61 2.36
N ASN A 269 3.41 23.59 1.54
CA ASN A 269 2.86 23.74 0.18
C ASN A 269 3.15 22.51 -0.70
N LYS A 270 4.35 21.93 -0.62
CA LYS A 270 4.72 20.71 -1.36
C LYS A 270 3.90 19.50 -0.90
N MET A 271 3.65 19.36 0.41
CA MET A 271 2.79 18.32 0.95
C MET A 271 1.33 18.48 0.54
N ASP A 272 0.79 19.69 0.60
CA ASP A 272 -0.57 19.99 0.16
C ASP A 272 -0.77 19.69 -1.33
N ALA A 273 0.24 20.00 -2.15
CA ALA A 273 0.23 19.67 -3.57
C ALA A 273 0.17 18.15 -3.80
N ALA A 274 1.01 17.38 -3.10
CA ALA A 274 1.02 15.91 -3.22
C ALA A 274 -0.30 15.27 -2.71
N ALA A 275 -0.87 15.79 -1.62
CA ALA A 275 -2.15 15.33 -1.09
C ALA A 275 -3.31 15.68 -2.05
N LEU A 276 -3.27 16.83 -2.71
CA LEU A 276 -4.24 17.19 -3.74
C LEU A 276 -4.12 16.30 -4.99
N GLN A 277 -2.90 15.96 -5.41
CA GLN A 277 -2.70 15.02 -6.51
C GLN A 277 -3.22 13.62 -6.17
N THR A 278 -3.07 13.17 -4.92
CA THR A 278 -3.69 11.93 -4.44
C THR A 278 -5.22 11.96 -4.65
N ASN A 279 -5.89 13.06 -4.29
CA ASN A 279 -7.31 13.24 -4.52
C ASN A 279 -7.69 13.20 -6.01
N SER A 280 -6.91 13.84 -6.88
CA SER A 280 -7.11 13.80 -8.33
C SER A 280 -7.00 12.38 -8.88
N ILE A 281 -6.00 11.62 -8.43
CA ILE A 281 -5.80 10.24 -8.87
C ILE A 281 -6.96 9.33 -8.45
N VAL A 282 -7.43 9.44 -7.19
CA VAL A 282 -8.55 8.61 -6.74
C VAL A 282 -9.89 9.01 -7.38
N ASP A 283 -10.08 10.29 -7.72
CA ASP A 283 -11.24 10.74 -8.49
C ASP A 283 -11.22 10.11 -9.90
N ASN A 284 -10.06 10.10 -10.59
CA ASN A 284 -9.93 9.42 -11.88
C ASN A 284 -10.19 7.92 -11.78
N LEU A 285 -9.62 7.24 -10.76
CA LEU A 285 -9.87 5.82 -10.50
C LEU A 285 -11.36 5.52 -10.29
N ALA A 286 -12.08 6.39 -9.58
CA ALA A 286 -13.51 6.23 -9.35
C ALA A 286 -14.33 6.49 -10.63
N ARG A 287 -14.05 7.59 -11.35
CA ARG A 287 -14.74 7.96 -12.59
C ARG A 287 -14.59 6.90 -13.68
N GLU A 288 -13.41 6.32 -13.81
CA GLU A 288 -13.12 5.25 -14.78
C GLU A 288 -13.48 3.85 -14.27
N LYS A 289 -14.07 3.74 -13.07
CA LYS A 289 -14.51 2.49 -12.44
C LYS A 289 -13.36 1.47 -12.33
N LEU A 290 -12.19 1.93 -11.92
CA LEU A 290 -10.96 1.13 -11.82
C LEU A 290 -10.68 0.62 -10.40
N LEU A 291 -11.49 1.02 -9.41
CA LEU A 291 -11.34 0.57 -8.02
C LEU A 291 -11.50 -0.96 -7.85
N GLU A 292 -12.11 -1.66 -8.82
CA GLU A 292 -12.23 -3.12 -8.83
C GLU A 292 -10.88 -3.85 -8.92
N PHE A 293 -9.87 -3.19 -9.49
CA PHE A 293 -8.49 -3.71 -9.55
C PHE A 293 -7.68 -3.40 -8.29
N GLY A 294 -8.22 -2.54 -7.41
CA GLY A 294 -7.61 -2.15 -6.14
C GLY A 294 -7.23 -3.36 -5.30
N GLY A 295 -6.04 -3.31 -4.67
CA GLY A 295 -5.54 -4.35 -3.77
C GLY A 295 -5.57 -3.90 -2.31
N PRO A 296 -5.14 -4.75 -1.35
CA PRO A 296 -5.08 -4.39 0.06
C PRO A 296 -4.07 -3.26 0.37
N MET A 297 -3.18 -2.93 -0.58
CA MET A 297 -2.26 -1.79 -0.50
C MET A 297 -2.89 -0.47 -0.92
N THR A 298 -4.03 -0.45 -1.61
CA THR A 298 -4.63 0.82 -2.06
C THR A 298 -5.16 1.66 -0.88
N PRO A 299 -5.88 1.10 0.13
CA PRO A 299 -6.31 1.87 1.30
C PRO A 299 -5.17 2.57 2.07
N PRO A 300 -4.05 1.89 2.45
CA PRO A 300 -2.99 2.56 3.19
C PRO A 300 -2.27 3.66 2.41
N LEU A 301 -2.28 3.63 1.06
CA LEU A 301 -1.71 4.70 0.25
C LEU A 301 -2.48 6.02 0.36
N LEU A 302 -3.74 6.00 0.82
CA LEU A 302 -4.52 7.23 1.03
C LEU A 302 -4.19 7.91 2.36
N VAL A 303 -3.69 7.14 3.34
CA VAL A 303 -3.46 7.61 4.72
C VAL A 303 -2.55 8.85 4.77
N PRO A 304 -1.41 8.94 4.06
CA PRO A 304 -0.58 10.14 4.08
C PRO A 304 -1.33 11.40 3.63
N ALA A 305 -2.10 11.33 2.54
CA ALA A 305 -2.88 12.48 2.06
C ALA A 305 -4.02 12.83 3.02
N MET A 306 -4.69 11.82 3.59
CA MET A 306 -5.72 12.03 4.60
C MET A 306 -5.17 12.72 5.85
N GLN A 307 -3.95 12.40 6.29
CA GLN A 307 -3.28 13.11 7.39
C GLN A 307 -3.04 14.59 7.05
N VAL A 308 -2.61 14.90 5.83
CA VAL A 308 -2.44 16.29 5.37
C VAL A 308 -3.77 17.05 5.38
N HIS A 309 -4.83 16.44 4.85
CA HIS A 309 -6.16 17.07 4.84
C HIS A 309 -6.72 17.24 6.26
N LEU A 310 -6.50 16.28 7.14
CA LEU A 310 -6.86 16.38 8.57
C LEU A 310 -6.08 17.49 9.28
N LEU A 311 -4.79 17.67 8.96
CA LEU A 311 -4.01 18.78 9.49
C LEU A 311 -4.60 20.13 9.06
N ASN A 312 -5.01 20.24 7.79
CA ASN A 312 -5.68 21.44 7.28
C ASN A 312 -7.03 21.72 7.96
N CYS A 313 -7.71 20.68 8.47
CA CYS A 313 -8.92 20.83 9.29
C CYS A 313 -8.65 21.53 10.63
N LYS A 314 -7.41 21.62 11.09
CA LYS A 314 -7.04 22.34 12.31
C LYS A 314 -6.69 23.80 12.09
N SER A 315 -6.76 24.29 10.86
CA SER A 315 -6.47 25.69 10.55
C SER A 315 -7.39 26.65 11.31
N SER A 316 -6.85 27.79 11.72
CA SER A 316 -7.63 28.91 12.29
C SER A 316 -8.51 29.58 11.24
N ASP A 317 -8.18 29.44 9.95
CA ASP A 317 -9.00 29.90 8.83
C ASP A 317 -10.15 28.91 8.58
N GLY A 318 -11.39 29.39 8.76
CA GLY A 318 -12.60 28.60 8.57
C GLY A 318 -12.79 28.05 7.16
N PHE A 319 -12.34 28.77 6.12
CA PHE A 319 -12.41 28.31 4.74
C PHE A 319 -11.42 27.17 4.48
N ILE A 320 -10.16 27.32 4.91
CA ILE A 320 -9.14 26.26 4.80
C ILE A 320 -9.59 25.02 5.57
N ARG A 321 -10.13 25.20 6.78
CA ARG A 321 -10.66 24.11 7.60
C ARG A 321 -11.76 23.33 6.88
N ARG A 322 -12.73 24.01 6.26
CA ARG A 322 -13.81 23.35 5.50
C ARG A 322 -13.30 22.68 4.23
N LEU A 323 -12.35 23.31 3.53
CA LEU A 323 -11.76 22.75 2.32
C LEU A 323 -10.95 21.48 2.62
N GLY A 324 -10.21 21.45 3.74
CA GLY A 324 -9.53 20.25 4.24
C GLY A 324 -10.51 19.10 4.48
N LEU A 325 -11.65 19.38 5.14
CA LEU A 325 -12.68 18.37 5.38
C LEU A 325 -13.24 17.80 4.08
N ASN A 326 -13.62 18.64 3.10
CA ASN A 326 -14.14 18.16 1.81
C ASN A 326 -13.12 17.26 1.07
N LYS A 327 -11.83 17.60 1.13
CA LYS A 327 -10.77 16.78 0.52
C LYS A 327 -10.58 15.45 1.26
N LEU A 328 -10.70 15.45 2.58
CA LEU A 328 -10.65 14.25 3.40
C LEU A 328 -11.86 13.33 3.14
N GLU A 329 -13.05 13.92 3.00
CA GLU A 329 -14.29 13.19 2.68
C GLU A 329 -14.18 12.42 1.35
N LEU A 330 -13.49 12.96 0.34
CA LEU A 330 -13.24 12.21 -0.90
C LEU A 330 -12.51 10.89 -0.64
N CYS A 331 -11.42 10.92 0.14
CA CYS A 331 -10.70 9.70 0.50
C CYS A 331 -11.56 8.75 1.34
N MET A 332 -12.37 9.29 2.25
CA MET A 332 -13.30 8.51 3.08
C MET A 332 -14.33 7.76 2.25
N MET A 333 -14.86 8.37 1.18
CA MET A 333 -15.77 7.70 0.24
C MET A 333 -15.10 6.55 -0.51
N ILE A 334 -13.82 6.70 -0.88
CA ILE A 334 -13.06 5.61 -1.51
C ILE A 334 -12.85 4.46 -0.52
N LEU A 335 -12.47 4.75 0.73
CA LEU A 335 -12.34 3.72 1.77
C LEU A 335 -13.67 3.01 2.04
N GLU A 336 -14.79 3.74 2.05
CA GLU A 336 -16.13 3.17 2.19
C GLU A 336 -16.46 2.15 1.09
N GLN A 337 -16.09 2.42 -0.15
CA GLN A 337 -16.26 1.45 -1.24
C GLN A 337 -15.34 0.24 -1.09
N MET A 338 -14.10 0.46 -0.65
CA MET A 338 -13.11 -0.61 -0.54
C MET A 338 -13.31 -1.54 0.67
N GLN A 339 -13.98 -1.08 1.74
CA GLN A 339 -14.12 -1.84 3.00
C GLN A 339 -14.93 -3.14 2.85
N HIS A 340 -15.76 -3.24 1.81
CA HIS A 340 -16.49 -4.48 1.50
C HIS A 340 -15.56 -5.64 1.15
N THR A 341 -14.39 -5.35 0.60
CA THR A 341 -13.38 -6.36 0.21
C THR A 341 -12.17 -6.34 1.13
N TYR A 342 -11.76 -5.17 1.61
CA TYR A 342 -10.51 -4.95 2.33
C TYR A 342 -10.74 -4.44 3.76
N PRO A 343 -10.54 -5.29 4.78
CA PRO A 343 -10.67 -4.88 6.18
C PRO A 343 -9.83 -3.66 6.57
N SER A 344 -8.65 -3.47 5.95
CA SER A 344 -7.80 -2.30 6.20
C SER A 344 -8.49 -0.97 5.88
N ALA A 345 -9.37 -0.94 4.87
CA ALA A 345 -10.11 0.27 4.54
C ALA A 345 -11.12 0.64 5.63
N SER A 346 -11.77 -0.37 6.22
CA SER A 346 -12.70 -0.20 7.34
C SER A 346 -12.02 0.47 8.53
N ILE A 347 -10.82 -0.01 8.88
CA ILE A 347 -10.04 0.51 10.01
C ILE A 347 -9.57 1.94 9.78
N PHE A 348 -8.94 2.23 8.63
CA PHE A 348 -8.50 3.59 8.36
C PHE A 348 -9.70 4.55 8.34
N ARG A 349 -10.83 4.12 7.77
CA ARG A 349 -12.06 4.90 7.81
C ARG A 349 -12.52 5.16 9.25
N GLY A 350 -12.55 4.13 10.11
CA GLY A 350 -12.91 4.29 11.54
C GLY A 350 -11.99 5.28 12.27
N ILE A 351 -10.67 5.16 12.09
CA ILE A 351 -9.66 6.03 12.69
C ILE A 351 -9.85 7.49 12.28
N PHE A 352 -9.97 7.75 10.98
CA PHE A 352 -10.16 9.12 10.48
C PHE A 352 -11.54 9.67 10.83
N LEU A 353 -12.58 8.82 10.91
CA LEU A 353 -13.90 9.25 11.37
C LEU A 353 -13.86 9.72 12.83
N GLY A 354 -13.16 8.99 13.70
CA GLY A 354 -12.92 9.41 15.08
C GLY A 354 -12.21 10.77 15.16
N ALA A 355 -11.14 10.93 14.38
CA ALA A 355 -10.40 12.20 14.31
C ALA A 355 -11.24 13.37 13.77
N ILE A 356 -12.05 13.15 12.73
CA ILE A 356 -12.96 14.16 12.19
C ILE A 356 -13.96 14.59 13.26
N ARG A 357 -14.56 13.64 14.00
CA ARG A 357 -15.53 13.97 15.07
C ARG A 357 -14.91 14.76 16.21
N GLN A 358 -13.62 14.56 16.50
CA GLN A 358 -12.93 15.38 17.49
C GLN A 358 -12.72 16.83 17.01
N VAL A 359 -12.42 17.04 15.73
CA VAL A 359 -12.25 18.39 15.15
C VAL A 359 -13.59 19.06 14.83
N PHE A 360 -14.61 18.27 14.50
CA PHE A 360 -15.95 18.69 14.13
C PHE A 360 -16.99 17.85 14.89
N PRO A 361 -17.36 18.23 16.13
CA PRO A 361 -18.27 17.45 16.97
C PRO A 361 -19.64 17.18 16.35
N ASP A 362 -20.14 18.13 15.53
CA ASP A 362 -21.42 18.02 14.84
C ASP A 362 -21.33 17.28 13.48
N TYR A 363 -20.17 16.66 13.18
CA TYR A 363 -19.98 15.97 11.92
C TYR A 363 -20.85 14.71 11.83
N MET A 364 -21.78 14.75 10.89
CA MET A 364 -22.64 13.63 10.53
C MET A 364 -22.19 13.06 9.19
N VAL A 365 -21.89 11.76 9.16
CA VAL A 365 -21.61 11.05 7.91
C VAL A 365 -22.88 11.08 7.07
N GLN A 366 -22.80 11.62 5.85
CA GLN A 366 -23.91 11.48 4.92
C GLN A 366 -23.94 10.03 4.42
N PRO A 367 -25.03 9.27 4.67
CA PRO A 367 -25.11 7.91 4.15
C PRO A 367 -25.13 7.96 2.63
N SER A 368 -24.25 7.20 1.99
CA SER A 368 -24.38 6.89 0.58
C SER A 368 -25.70 6.11 0.41
N LYS A 369 -26.72 6.71 -0.23
CA LYS A 369 -27.95 5.98 -0.55
C LYS A 369 -27.55 4.79 -1.43
N PRO A 370 -27.97 3.55 -1.10
CA PRO A 370 -27.75 2.43 -2.02
C PRO A 370 -28.45 2.77 -3.34
N GLY A 371 -27.66 2.83 -4.42
CA GLY A 371 -28.19 3.07 -5.76
C GLY A 371 -29.22 2.01 -6.10
N THR A 372 -30.41 2.44 -6.49
CA THR A 372 -31.48 1.62 -7.06
C THR A 372 -31.00 0.94 -8.34
N ALA A 373 -30.38 -0.24 -8.20
CA ALA A 373 -30.12 -1.19 -9.26
C ALA A 373 -29.85 -2.59 -8.68
N ALA A 374 -30.79 -3.09 -7.86
CA ALA A 374 -30.93 -4.51 -7.60
C ALA A 374 -32.41 -4.85 -7.83
N PRO A 375 -32.77 -5.87 -8.63
CA PRO A 375 -34.15 -6.30 -8.74
C PRO A 375 -34.61 -6.83 -7.38
N GLU A 376 -35.76 -6.33 -6.93
CA GLU A 376 -36.44 -6.77 -5.72
C GLU A 376 -36.62 -8.30 -5.74
N TYR A 377 -35.98 -8.98 -4.79
CA TYR A 377 -36.27 -10.36 -4.44
C TYR A 377 -36.22 -10.50 -2.91
N PRO A 378 -37.04 -11.40 -2.34
CA PRO A 378 -37.61 -11.21 -1.02
C PRO A 378 -36.56 -11.25 0.08
N ILE A 379 -36.64 -10.23 0.93
CA ILE A 379 -35.84 -9.99 2.13
C ILE A 379 -36.06 -11.15 3.09
N LEU A 380 -35.12 -12.10 3.10
CA LEU A 380 -34.88 -12.91 4.29
C LEU A 380 -34.08 -12.03 5.25
N GLN A 381 -34.74 -11.65 6.34
CA GLN A 381 -34.26 -10.86 7.48
C GLN A 381 -32.74 -10.69 7.50
N ASP A 382 -32.31 -9.48 7.15
CA ASP A 382 -30.95 -9.01 7.39
C ASP A 382 -30.58 -9.26 8.85
N ALA A 383 -29.62 -10.15 9.07
CA ALA A 383 -28.82 -10.08 10.28
C ALA A 383 -28.17 -8.69 10.32
N PRO A 384 -28.08 -8.03 11.49
CA PRO A 384 -27.52 -6.68 11.56
C PRO A 384 -26.13 -6.68 10.90
N LEU A 385 -25.95 -5.82 9.90
CA LEU A 385 -24.64 -5.38 9.46
C LEU A 385 -24.05 -4.58 10.63
N ASP A 386 -23.54 -5.27 11.64
CA ASP A 386 -22.62 -4.69 12.60
C ASP A 386 -21.40 -4.28 11.78
N ASP A 387 -21.31 -2.98 11.46
CA ASP A 387 -20.09 -2.34 10.96
C ASP A 387 -19.06 -2.40 12.09
N PRO A 388 -18.09 -3.33 12.08
CA PRO A 388 -17.22 -3.52 13.21
C PRO A 388 -16.29 -2.31 13.41
N ALA A 389 -16.08 -1.49 12.36
CA ALA A 389 -15.33 -0.24 12.47
C ALA A 389 -16.11 0.89 13.15
N ALA A 390 -17.44 0.84 13.19
CA ALA A 390 -18.23 1.69 14.07
C ALA A 390 -18.11 1.28 15.56
N SER A 391 -17.76 0.01 15.81
CA SER A 391 -17.62 -0.57 17.16
C SER A 391 -16.18 -0.62 17.69
N MET A 392 -15.18 -0.35 16.85
CA MET A 392 -13.78 -0.29 17.27
C MET A 392 -13.58 0.97 18.12
N VAL A 393 -13.50 0.79 19.44
CA VAL A 393 -13.20 1.85 20.40
C VAL A 393 -11.75 2.26 20.17
N ILE A 394 -11.53 3.25 19.29
CA ILE A 394 -10.22 3.85 19.07
C ILE A 394 -9.94 4.78 20.26
N SER A 395 -8.80 4.62 20.90
CA SER A 395 -8.46 5.39 22.10
C SER A 395 -8.15 6.83 21.71
N ASP A 396 -8.46 7.77 22.61
CA ASP A 396 -8.14 9.18 22.42
C ASP A 396 -6.63 9.40 22.19
N ASP A 397 -5.77 8.51 22.72
CA ASP A 397 -4.33 8.53 22.50
C ASP A 397 -3.95 8.27 21.03
N VAL A 398 -4.60 7.29 20.37
CA VAL A 398 -4.37 7.00 18.95
C VAL A 398 -4.82 8.18 18.09
N ILE A 399 -5.96 8.78 18.42
CA ILE A 399 -6.48 9.95 17.69
C ILE A 399 -5.55 11.15 17.91
N GLY A 400 -5.10 11.38 19.14
CA GLY A 400 -4.12 12.40 19.49
C GLY A 400 -2.80 12.25 18.73
N ALA A 401 -2.29 11.02 18.62
CA ALA A 401 -1.06 10.72 17.88
C ALA A 401 -1.22 10.88 16.36
N LEU A 402 -2.39 10.53 15.79
CA LEU A 402 -2.70 10.81 14.38
C LEU A 402 -2.68 12.32 14.09
N MET A 403 -3.13 13.08 15.08
CA MET A 403 -3.29 14.51 15.07
C MET A 403 -2.00 15.30 15.38
N ASP A 404 -0.93 14.62 15.75
CA ASP A 404 0.37 15.22 16.07
C ASP A 404 1.19 15.49 14.79
N GLU A 405 1.63 16.75 14.63
CA GLU A 405 2.51 17.18 13.53
C GLU A 405 3.93 16.61 13.67
N ALA A 406 4.34 16.15 14.85
CA ALA A 406 5.73 15.82 15.16
C ALA A 406 6.19 14.42 14.72
N SER A 407 5.30 13.42 14.56
CA SER A 407 5.72 12.06 14.18
C SER A 407 4.60 11.13 13.71
N THR A 408 4.77 10.50 12.54
CA THR A 408 3.87 9.44 12.02
C THR A 408 4.12 8.13 12.72
N TYR A 409 5.35 7.94 13.21
CA TYR A 409 5.72 6.77 14.00
C TYR A 409 5.00 6.78 15.34
N ASN A 410 4.75 7.94 15.95
CA ASN A 410 3.95 8.01 17.18
C ASN A 410 2.57 7.42 16.94
N PHE A 411 1.90 7.79 15.84
CA PHE A 411 0.60 7.21 15.50
C PHE A 411 0.64 5.68 15.37
N TRP A 412 1.58 5.14 14.59
CA TRP A 412 1.64 3.70 14.35
C TRP A 412 2.18 2.89 15.53
N GLU A 413 3.07 3.47 16.34
CA GLU A 413 3.49 2.91 17.61
C GLU A 413 2.30 2.87 18.56
N THR A 414 1.61 3.99 18.79
CA THR A 414 0.40 4.05 19.63
C THR A 414 -0.70 3.10 19.13
N PHE A 415 -0.90 3.00 17.81
CA PHE A 415 -1.84 2.06 17.22
C PHE A 415 -1.42 0.59 17.42
N SER A 416 -0.13 0.29 17.46
CA SER A 416 0.37 -1.08 17.69
C SER A 416 0.24 -1.55 19.15
N TRP A 417 0.00 -0.63 20.10
CA TRP A 417 -0.22 -0.93 21.53
C TRP A 417 -1.70 -1.09 21.91
N MET A 418 -2.62 -0.82 20.98
CA MET A 418 -4.05 -1.14 21.08
C MET A 418 -4.29 -2.58 20.62
#